data_AF-A0A494T9B7-F1
#
_entry.id   AF-A0A494T9B7-F1
#
_cell.length_a   1.000
_cell.length_b   1.000
_cell.length_c   1.000
_cell.angle_alpha   90.00
_cell.angle_beta   90.00
_cell.angle_gamma   90.00
#
_symmetry.space_group_name_H-M   'P 1'
#
loop_
_entity.id
_entity.type
_entity.pdbx_description
1 polymer ?
#
loop_
_entity_poly.entity_id
_entity_poly.type
_entity_poly.pdbx_seq_one_letter_code
_entity_poly.pdbx_strand_id
1 'polypeptide(L)'
;MSTTDFGVDEDNGNTDLNVDDASNLFLQRWSDAGTLSDEDEGEKPTAKAKETPADGQVDNEEDELDLSEDGESADSEDTNDNGNANDPKALEATDDHTVKVTIDGEDRTVKVKDLKRLFGQEASLTRKSQEVAQARTAAEDAGAKFTAASGKLLAKAQERYAPYAQVDWQIAQKTLDNAEFVALRTEALAAYEDVQFLTTETEAVAKVVSAEETVARQAAVTESIAVLTKDIPGWDSELYDKIRKYAVAGGLNPKAVDSIIDPNVIKFINKSMLYDAAKAKAVSKKTAVSPGRVLKPANKAAGLIGKTSANKEMKALKNSGSTEDAANAFLAGWAAQRD
;
A
#
# COMPACT_ATOMS: atom_id res chain seq x y z
N MET A 1 4.17 5.02 -62.24
CA MET A 1 3.00 5.68 -61.63
C MET A 1 2.15 4.62 -60.96
N SER A 2 2.28 4.50 -59.65
CA SER A 2 1.25 4.02 -58.72
C SER A 2 1.80 4.33 -57.33
N THR A 3 1.31 5.42 -56.76
CA THR A 3 1.66 5.87 -55.42
C THR A 3 0.74 5.16 -54.45
N THR A 4 1.29 4.32 -53.58
CA THR A 4 0.57 3.85 -52.39
C THR A 4 1.28 4.44 -51.19
N ASP A 5 0.57 5.41 -50.61
CA ASP A 5 0.80 6.13 -49.38
C ASP A 5 0.90 5.15 -48.20
N PHE A 6 2.06 5.12 -47.53
CA PHE A 6 2.23 4.45 -46.24
C PHE A 6 2.30 5.55 -45.19
N GLY A 7 1.14 5.81 -44.58
CA GLY A 7 1.03 6.61 -43.37
C GLY A 7 1.88 6.00 -42.28
N VAL A 8 2.76 6.83 -41.72
CA VAL A 8 3.54 6.57 -40.53
C VAL A 8 2.60 6.71 -39.34
N ASP A 9 2.14 5.59 -38.79
CA ASP A 9 1.63 5.55 -37.42
C ASP A 9 2.87 5.45 -36.50
N GLU A 10 3.27 6.60 -35.95
CA GLU A 10 4.15 6.69 -34.78
C GLU A 10 3.39 6.15 -33.55
N ASP A 11 3.30 4.82 -33.42
CA ASP A 11 2.96 4.22 -32.14
C ASP A 11 4.24 4.05 -31.32
N ASN A 12 4.62 5.16 -30.68
CA ASN A 12 5.70 5.21 -29.71
C ASN A 12 5.26 4.41 -28.49
N GLY A 13 5.54 3.10 -28.51
CA GLY A 13 5.27 2.14 -27.45
C GLY A 13 6.07 2.42 -26.19
N ASN A 14 5.73 3.51 -25.52
CA ASN A 14 6.03 3.74 -24.12
C ASN A 14 4.94 3.03 -23.31
N THR A 15 5.09 1.72 -23.09
CA THR A 15 4.30 0.98 -22.10
C THR A 15 4.79 1.36 -20.70
N ASP A 16 4.62 2.63 -20.34
CA ASP A 16 4.47 3.00 -18.94
C ASP A 16 3.16 2.35 -18.48
N LEU A 17 3.26 1.30 -17.66
CA LEU A 17 2.14 0.78 -16.88
C LEU A 17 1.66 1.91 -15.98
N ASN A 18 0.74 2.70 -16.54
CA ASN A 18 0.34 3.97 -16.00
C ASN A 18 -0.41 3.73 -14.69
N VAL A 19 -0.14 4.58 -13.71
CA VAL A 19 -0.70 4.56 -12.36
C VAL A 19 -2.23 4.48 -12.35
N ASP A 20 -2.86 4.96 -13.42
CA ASP A 20 -4.29 4.84 -13.69
C ASP A 20 -4.78 3.38 -13.66
N ASP A 21 -3.94 2.40 -14.04
CA ASP A 21 -4.30 0.98 -14.10
C ASP A 21 -4.50 0.37 -12.70
N ALA A 22 -3.75 0.82 -11.68
CA ALA A 22 -3.92 0.33 -10.30
C ALA A 22 -5.20 0.86 -9.65
N SER A 23 -5.49 2.15 -9.83
CA SER A 23 -6.74 2.76 -9.40
C SER A 23 -7.94 2.22 -10.18
N ASN A 24 -7.77 1.97 -11.48
CA ASN A 24 -8.79 1.34 -12.30
C ASN A 24 -9.02 -0.10 -11.88
N LEU A 25 -7.99 -0.87 -11.49
CA LEU A 25 -8.18 -2.21 -10.92
C LEU A 25 -8.93 -2.17 -9.57
N PHE A 26 -8.61 -1.20 -8.70
CA PHE A 26 -9.36 -0.98 -7.44
C PHE A 26 -10.83 -0.64 -7.70
N LEU A 27 -11.09 0.28 -8.64
CA LEU A 27 -12.43 0.72 -9.05
C LEU A 27 -13.19 -0.39 -9.79
N GLN A 28 -12.56 -1.09 -10.73
CA GLN A 28 -13.13 -2.14 -11.56
C GLN A 28 -13.51 -3.37 -10.74
N ARG A 29 -12.65 -3.82 -9.81
CA ARG A 29 -12.98 -4.89 -8.86
C ARG A 29 -14.23 -4.56 -8.05
N TRP A 30 -14.43 -3.28 -7.71
CA TRP A 30 -15.62 -2.82 -7.00
C TRP A 30 -16.85 -2.71 -7.91
N SER A 31 -16.68 -2.20 -9.14
CA SER A 31 -17.76 -2.17 -10.14
C SER A 31 -18.28 -3.57 -10.47
N ASP A 32 -17.39 -4.56 -10.55
CA ASP A 32 -17.71 -5.96 -10.84
C ASP A 32 -18.32 -6.69 -9.61
N ALA A 33 -17.97 -6.27 -8.39
CA ALA A 33 -18.62 -6.75 -7.16
C ALA A 33 -20.09 -6.29 -7.04
N GLY A 34 -20.48 -5.22 -7.74
CA GLY A 34 -21.87 -4.73 -7.80
C GLY A 34 -22.77 -5.45 -8.79
N THR A 35 -22.20 -6.23 -9.73
CA THR A 35 -22.93 -6.98 -10.77
C THR A 35 -23.09 -8.46 -10.45
N LEU A 36 -22.52 -8.96 -9.34
CA LEU A 36 -22.57 -10.36 -8.91
C LEU A 36 -23.82 -10.73 -8.09
N SER A 37 -24.82 -9.86 -8.04
CA SER A 37 -26.06 -10.13 -7.32
C SER A 37 -27.28 -9.82 -8.18
N ASP A 38 -27.37 -10.42 -9.36
CA ASP A 38 -28.61 -10.90 -9.97
C ASP A 38 -28.26 -11.71 -11.24
N GLU A 39 -28.84 -12.91 -11.36
CA GLU A 39 -28.81 -13.84 -12.52
C GLU A 39 -27.54 -14.70 -12.70
N ASP A 40 -27.54 -15.92 -12.14
CA ASP A 40 -27.87 -17.16 -12.91
C ASP A 40 -27.75 -18.40 -12.01
N GLU A 41 -28.90 -18.93 -11.58
CA GLU A 41 -29.03 -20.32 -11.11
C GLU A 41 -29.07 -21.23 -12.34
N GLY A 42 -27.96 -21.88 -12.69
CA GLY A 42 -28.03 -22.99 -13.64
C GLY A 42 -26.72 -23.34 -14.32
N GLU A 43 -26.04 -24.37 -13.82
CA GLU A 43 -25.67 -25.58 -14.59
C GLU A 43 -24.54 -26.33 -13.88
N LYS A 44 -24.84 -27.55 -13.43
CA LYS A 44 -23.84 -28.54 -13.05
C LYS A 44 -23.13 -29.03 -14.32
N PRO A 45 -21.79 -29.03 -14.42
CA PRO A 45 -21.12 -29.75 -15.47
C PRO A 45 -20.92 -31.21 -15.03
N THR A 46 -21.67 -32.11 -15.67
CA THR A 46 -21.38 -33.55 -15.71
C THR A 46 -20.13 -33.81 -16.56
N ALA A 47 -19.04 -34.24 -15.94
CA ALA A 47 -17.86 -34.73 -16.66
C ALA A 47 -17.99 -36.24 -16.91
N LYS A 48 -18.13 -36.60 -18.19
CA LYS A 48 -18.22 -37.96 -18.71
C LYS A 48 -16.82 -38.56 -18.82
N ALA A 49 -16.63 -39.71 -18.17
CA ALA A 49 -15.42 -40.51 -18.20
C ALA A 49 -15.06 -40.99 -19.62
N LYS A 50 -13.75 -40.99 -19.92
CA LYS A 50 -13.14 -41.80 -21.00
C LYS A 50 -11.77 -42.29 -20.52
N GLU A 51 -11.74 -43.55 -20.10
CA GLU A 51 -10.57 -44.46 -20.02
C GLU A 51 -9.97 -44.64 -21.44
N THR A 52 -8.71 -44.96 -21.75
CA THR A 52 -7.46 -45.50 -21.13
C THR A 52 -6.37 -45.41 -22.24
N PRO A 53 -5.10 -45.87 -22.10
CA PRO A 53 -4.24 -46.06 -20.91
C PRO A 53 -2.90 -45.30 -21.04
N ALA A 54 -2.23 -45.09 -19.90
CA ALA A 54 -0.83 -44.67 -19.83
C ALA A 54 0.01 -45.81 -19.24
N ASP A 55 1.05 -46.20 -19.95
CA ASP A 55 2.15 -47.05 -19.49
C ASP A 55 3.28 -46.12 -19.03
N GLY A 56 3.88 -46.39 -17.87
CA GLY A 56 4.97 -45.57 -17.32
C GLY A 56 5.07 -45.57 -15.80
N GLN A 57 5.52 -46.71 -15.27
CA GLN A 57 6.02 -46.99 -13.92
C GLN A 57 6.83 -45.84 -13.27
N VAL A 58 6.45 -45.41 -12.06
CA VAL A 58 7.38 -44.99 -11.01
C VAL A 58 6.87 -45.49 -9.66
N ASP A 59 7.78 -46.20 -9.01
CA ASP A 59 7.66 -46.94 -7.75
C ASP A 59 7.26 -46.03 -6.58
N ASN A 60 6.40 -46.55 -5.72
CA ASN A 60 6.02 -45.94 -4.45
C ASN A 60 6.70 -46.72 -3.34
N GLU A 61 7.95 -46.36 -3.04
CA GLU A 61 8.64 -46.84 -1.85
C GLU A 61 8.31 -45.90 -0.68
N GLU A 62 7.44 -46.38 0.22
CA GLU A 62 7.26 -45.83 1.56
C GLU A 62 8.57 -46.05 2.34
N ASP A 63 9.34 -44.98 2.53
CA ASP A 63 10.53 -45.01 3.39
C ASP A 63 10.10 -44.93 4.86
N GLU A 64 9.91 -46.10 5.48
CA GLU A 64 9.91 -46.28 6.93
C GLU A 64 11.31 -45.93 7.47
N LEU A 65 11.48 -44.74 8.04
CA LEU A 65 12.70 -44.40 8.79
C LEU A 65 12.69 -45.09 10.15
N ASP A 66 13.33 -46.26 10.16
CA ASP A 66 13.82 -47.02 11.31
C ASP A 66 14.80 -46.18 12.15
N LEU A 67 14.36 -45.77 13.34
CA LEU A 67 15.21 -45.16 14.36
C LEU A 67 15.99 -46.26 15.06
N SER A 68 17.12 -46.63 14.46
CA SER A 68 18.11 -47.52 15.06
C SER A 68 18.73 -46.88 16.32
N GLU A 69 18.54 -47.60 17.42
CA GLU A 69 19.21 -47.44 18.70
C GLU A 69 20.63 -48.00 18.56
N ASP A 70 21.64 -47.13 18.49
CA ASP A 70 23.04 -47.54 18.64
C ASP A 70 23.68 -46.74 19.78
N GLY A 71 23.90 -47.46 20.88
CA GLY A 71 24.60 -46.98 22.06
C GLY A 71 26.09 -47.16 21.88
N GLU A 72 26.81 -46.08 21.58
CA GLU A 72 28.25 -46.05 21.73
C GLU A 72 28.63 -45.98 23.21
N SER A 73 29.06 -47.13 23.70
CA SER A 73 29.83 -47.33 24.93
C SER A 73 31.16 -46.56 24.85
N ALA A 74 31.26 -45.43 25.56
CA ALA A 74 32.52 -44.78 25.85
C ALA A 74 32.95 -45.07 27.30
N ASP A 75 33.85 -46.05 27.38
CA ASP A 75 34.93 -46.32 28.34
C ASP A 75 34.98 -45.58 29.69
N SER A 76 35.16 -46.38 30.73
CA SER A 76 35.39 -46.00 32.12
C SER A 76 36.87 -46.08 32.44
N GLU A 77 37.51 -44.98 32.84
CA GLU A 77 38.57 -45.01 33.87
C GLU A 77 38.56 -43.73 34.75
N ASP A 78 38.15 -43.94 36.00
CA ASP A 78 38.67 -43.45 37.29
C ASP A 78 39.48 -42.14 37.35
N THR A 79 39.09 -41.19 38.23
CA THR A 79 39.66 -41.06 39.59
C THR A 79 39.14 -39.80 40.30
N ASN A 80 38.68 -40.03 41.53
CA ASN A 80 38.96 -39.27 42.75
C ASN A 80 37.79 -38.57 43.48
N ASP A 81 37.59 -39.13 44.67
CA ASP A 81 36.81 -38.73 45.82
C ASP A 81 37.14 -37.31 46.32
N ASN A 82 36.12 -36.44 46.43
CA ASN A 82 35.99 -35.54 47.58
C ASN A 82 34.56 -35.01 47.72
N GLY A 83 34.00 -35.18 48.91
CA GLY A 83 32.60 -34.93 49.21
C GLY A 83 32.16 -33.46 49.12
N ASN A 84 30.92 -33.28 48.67
CA ASN A 84 30.00 -32.33 49.26
C ASN A 84 28.56 -32.81 49.07
N ALA A 85 27.94 -33.27 50.15
CA ALA A 85 26.54 -33.65 50.19
C ALA A 85 25.67 -32.38 50.29
N ASN A 86 25.26 -31.83 49.15
CA ASN A 86 24.05 -31.02 48.99
C ASN A 86 23.84 -30.66 47.51
N ASP A 87 23.39 -31.61 46.72
CA ASP A 87 22.74 -31.30 45.45
C ASP A 87 21.29 -31.78 45.57
N PRO A 88 20.27 -30.90 45.53
CA PRO A 88 18.90 -31.35 45.52
C PRO A 88 18.70 -32.18 44.26
N LYS A 89 18.59 -33.49 44.45
CA LYS A 89 18.24 -34.49 43.43
C LYS A 89 17.22 -33.86 42.48
N ALA A 90 17.67 -33.49 41.29
CA ALA A 90 16.81 -32.90 40.27
C ALA A 90 15.69 -33.91 40.05
N LEU A 91 14.48 -33.57 40.49
CA LEU A 91 13.29 -34.34 40.20
C LEU A 91 13.04 -34.15 38.71
N GLU A 92 13.64 -35.00 37.90
CA GLU A 92 13.34 -35.08 36.47
C GLU A 92 11.87 -35.44 36.35
N ALA A 93 11.08 -34.50 35.82
CA ALA A 93 9.70 -34.78 35.46
C ALA A 93 9.71 -35.83 34.34
N THR A 94 9.44 -37.08 34.71
CA THR A 94 9.18 -38.16 33.77
C THR A 94 7.99 -37.84 32.87
N ASP A 95 7.97 -38.44 31.69
CA ASP A 95 7.05 -38.10 30.59
C ASP A 95 5.55 -38.28 30.93
N ASP A 96 5.24 -39.05 31.98
CA ASP A 96 3.89 -39.31 32.47
C ASP A 96 3.33 -38.25 33.43
N HIS A 97 4.16 -37.31 33.91
CA HIS A 97 3.67 -36.23 34.76
C HIS A 97 2.72 -35.31 33.99
N THR A 98 1.68 -34.84 34.68
CA THR A 98 0.73 -33.87 34.15
C THR A 98 1.02 -32.49 34.74
N VAL A 99 1.08 -31.49 33.86
CA VAL A 99 1.35 -30.10 34.20
C VAL A 99 0.15 -29.26 33.77
N LYS A 100 -0.28 -28.34 34.63
CA LYS A 100 -1.35 -27.39 34.31
C LYS A 100 -0.72 -26.23 33.53
N VAL A 101 -1.14 -26.05 32.28
CA VAL A 101 -0.67 -24.96 31.41
C VAL A 101 -1.87 -24.10 31.05
N THR A 102 -1.74 -22.78 31.24
CA THR A 102 -2.77 -21.82 30.87
C THR A 102 -2.56 -21.41 29.42
N ILE A 103 -3.53 -21.72 28.55
CA ILE A 103 -3.55 -21.31 27.14
C ILE A 103 -4.77 -20.41 26.95
N ASP A 104 -4.58 -19.19 26.44
CA ASP A 104 -5.65 -18.21 26.19
C ASP A 104 -6.58 -17.94 27.40
N GLY A 105 -6.04 -18.01 28.62
CA GLY A 105 -6.79 -17.76 29.86
C GLY A 105 -7.60 -18.95 30.38
N GLU A 106 -7.52 -20.13 29.76
CA GLU A 106 -8.11 -21.38 30.24
C GLU A 106 -7.02 -22.34 30.73
N ASP A 107 -7.15 -22.83 31.97
CA ASP A 107 -6.19 -23.78 32.53
C ASP A 107 -6.46 -25.20 32.01
N ARG A 108 -5.51 -25.76 31.25
CA ARG A 108 -5.58 -27.13 30.74
C ARG A 108 -4.48 -28.00 31.34
N THR A 109 -4.85 -29.20 31.77
CA THR A 109 -3.90 -30.19 32.28
C THR A 109 -3.38 -31.03 31.10
N VAL A 110 -2.09 -30.92 30.80
CA VAL A 110 -1.42 -31.62 29.70
C VAL A 110 -0.29 -32.50 30.21
N LYS A 111 0.02 -33.60 29.51
CA LYS A 111 1.17 -34.46 29.86
C LYS A 111 2.49 -33.82 29.42
N VAL A 112 3.55 -34.03 30.18
CA VAL A 112 4.91 -33.52 29.88
C VAL A 112 5.41 -34.04 28.52
N LYS A 113 5.06 -35.28 28.13
CA LYS A 113 5.35 -35.84 26.80
C LYS A 113 4.80 -34.99 25.64
N ASP A 114 3.55 -34.55 25.75
CA ASP A 114 2.89 -33.77 24.69
C ASP A 114 3.46 -32.37 24.58
N LEU A 115 3.88 -31.78 25.71
CA LEU A 115 4.59 -30.49 25.74
C LEU A 115 5.97 -30.59 25.09
N LYS A 116 6.76 -31.63 25.38
CA LYS A 116 8.06 -31.86 24.73
C LYS A 116 7.91 -32.03 23.22
N ARG A 117 6.91 -32.80 22.78
CA ARG A 117 6.58 -32.97 21.35
C ARG A 117 6.17 -31.65 20.69
N LEU A 118 5.31 -30.88 21.35
CA LEU A 118 4.81 -29.60 20.84
C LEU A 118 5.94 -28.56 20.78
N PHE A 119 6.78 -28.47 21.81
CA PHE A 119 7.97 -27.61 21.79
C PHE A 119 8.96 -28.01 20.70
N GLY A 120 9.17 -29.31 20.47
CA GLY A 120 9.97 -29.80 19.35
C GLY A 120 9.37 -29.44 17.97
N GLN A 121 8.04 -29.46 17.85
CA GLN A 121 7.34 -29.01 16.65
C GLN A 121 7.47 -27.49 16.46
N GLU A 122 7.27 -26.69 17.50
CA GLU A 122 7.42 -25.24 17.44
C GLU A 122 8.86 -24.82 17.12
N ALA A 123 9.86 -25.50 17.71
CA ALA A 123 11.26 -25.28 17.39
C ALA A 123 11.58 -25.62 15.92
N SER A 124 11.06 -26.75 15.42
CA SER A 124 11.19 -27.15 14.01
C SER A 124 10.49 -26.18 13.07
N LEU A 125 9.27 -25.76 13.39
CA LEU A 125 8.50 -24.79 12.60
C LEU A 125 9.17 -23.42 12.59
N THR A 126 9.72 -22.98 13.71
CA THR A 126 10.47 -21.72 13.81
C THR A 126 11.77 -21.79 12.99
N ARG A 127 12.49 -22.91 13.04
CA ARG A 127 13.69 -23.10 12.21
C ARG A 127 13.33 -23.12 10.72
N LYS A 128 12.29 -23.87 10.33
CA LYS A 128 11.79 -23.91 8.96
C LYS A 128 11.30 -22.55 8.47
N SER A 129 10.60 -21.78 9.31
CA SER A 129 10.14 -20.45 8.93
C SER A 129 11.31 -19.48 8.73
N GLN A 130 12.34 -19.57 9.56
CA GLN A 130 13.59 -18.83 9.38
C GLN A 130 14.33 -19.24 8.09
N GLU A 131 14.45 -20.55 7.83
CA GLU A 131 15.08 -21.08 6.60
C GLU A 131 14.31 -20.62 5.34
N VAL A 132 12.97 -20.69 5.36
CA VAL A 132 12.13 -20.21 4.25
C VAL A 132 12.25 -18.70 4.07
N ALA A 133 12.28 -17.92 5.15
CA ALA A 133 12.48 -16.48 5.07
C ALA A 133 13.85 -16.15 4.46
N GLN A 134 14.92 -16.82 4.91
CA GLN A 134 16.27 -16.67 4.35
C GLN A 134 16.32 -17.09 2.87
N ALA A 135 15.68 -18.20 2.51
CA ALA A 135 15.61 -18.66 1.13
C ALA A 135 14.88 -17.67 0.22
N ARG A 136 13.79 -17.06 0.70
CA ARG A 136 13.07 -16.00 -0.04
C ARG A 136 13.94 -14.77 -0.26
N THR A 137 14.56 -14.25 0.79
CA THR A 137 15.46 -13.10 0.66
C THR A 137 16.63 -13.39 -0.27
N ALA A 138 17.22 -14.59 -0.19
CA ALA A 138 18.30 -15.00 -1.10
C ALA A 138 17.83 -15.10 -2.56
N ALA A 139 16.61 -15.60 -2.80
CA ALA A 139 16.01 -15.68 -4.14
C ALA A 139 15.71 -14.28 -4.70
N GLU A 140 15.15 -13.37 -3.88
CA GLU A 140 14.91 -11.97 -4.25
C GLU A 140 16.21 -11.24 -4.60
N ASP A 141 17.25 -11.41 -3.78
CA ASP A 141 18.58 -10.85 -4.04
C ASP A 141 19.20 -11.41 -5.32
N ALA A 142 19.04 -12.71 -5.58
CA ALA A 142 19.52 -13.35 -6.79
C ALA A 142 18.78 -12.81 -8.03
N GLY A 143 17.44 -12.67 -7.95
CA GLY A 143 16.62 -12.07 -8.99
C GLY A 143 17.02 -10.62 -9.29
N ALA A 144 17.20 -9.80 -8.25
CA ALA A 144 17.64 -8.41 -8.41
C ALA A 144 19.03 -8.31 -9.07
N LYS A 145 19.98 -9.17 -8.66
CA LYS A 145 21.31 -9.24 -9.27
C LYS A 145 21.24 -9.70 -10.72
N PHE A 146 20.40 -10.68 -11.03
CA PHE A 146 20.21 -11.19 -12.38
C PHE A 146 19.66 -10.09 -13.30
N THR A 147 18.56 -9.42 -12.92
CA THR A 147 17.99 -8.31 -13.68
C THR A 147 19.02 -7.19 -13.92
N ALA A 148 19.78 -6.81 -12.89
CA ALA A 148 20.83 -5.81 -13.02
C ALA A 148 22.00 -6.27 -13.91
N ALA A 149 22.37 -7.54 -13.85
CA ALA A 149 23.41 -8.11 -14.69
C ALA A 149 22.97 -8.19 -16.17
N SER A 150 21.74 -8.64 -16.44
CA SER A 150 21.16 -8.72 -17.77
C SER A 150 21.08 -7.34 -18.43
N GLY A 151 20.64 -6.31 -17.69
CA GLY A 151 20.65 -4.93 -18.20
C GLY A 151 22.06 -4.41 -18.55
N LYS A 152 23.08 -4.76 -17.76
CA LYS A 152 24.48 -4.41 -18.06
C LYS A 152 25.02 -5.19 -19.26
N LEU A 153 24.68 -6.46 -19.40
CA LEU A 153 25.07 -7.28 -20.55
C LEU A 153 24.46 -6.73 -21.84
N LEU A 154 23.17 -6.36 -21.80
CA LEU A 154 22.49 -5.71 -22.92
C LEU A 154 23.17 -4.39 -23.31
N ALA A 155 23.47 -3.51 -22.34
CA ALA A 155 24.17 -2.26 -22.61
C ALA A 155 25.55 -2.48 -23.25
N LYS A 156 26.31 -3.47 -22.76
CA LYS A 156 27.62 -3.83 -23.32
C LYS A 156 27.50 -4.41 -24.74
N ALA A 157 26.48 -5.22 -25.01
CA ALA A 157 26.22 -5.76 -26.34
C ALA A 157 25.85 -4.63 -27.32
N GLN A 158 25.02 -3.68 -26.88
CA GLN A 158 24.68 -2.49 -27.66
C GLN A 158 25.92 -1.64 -27.97
N GLU A 159 26.82 -1.45 -26.99
CA GLU A 159 28.08 -0.74 -27.20
C GLU A 159 28.98 -1.45 -28.22
N ARG A 160 29.05 -2.79 -28.16
CA ARG A 160 29.80 -3.60 -29.14
C ARG A 160 29.19 -3.53 -30.54
N TYR A 161 27.87 -3.44 -30.64
CA TYR A 161 27.17 -3.35 -31.92
C TYR A 161 27.16 -1.92 -32.51
N ALA A 162 27.25 -0.89 -31.67
CA ALA A 162 27.20 0.52 -32.06
C ALA A 162 28.10 0.91 -33.25
N PRO A 163 29.38 0.49 -33.35
CA PRO A 163 30.20 0.81 -34.52
C PRO A 163 29.67 0.17 -35.81
N TYR A 164 29.14 -1.05 -35.75
CA TYR A 164 28.62 -1.78 -36.91
C TYR A 164 27.29 -1.21 -37.41
N ALA A 165 26.46 -0.65 -36.52
CA ALA A 165 25.22 0.03 -36.88
C ALA A 165 25.45 1.28 -37.76
N GLN A 166 26.65 1.87 -37.67
CA GLN A 166 27.03 3.11 -38.37
C GLN A 166 27.79 2.83 -39.68
N VAL A 167 28.10 1.57 -39.99
CA VAL A 167 28.82 1.20 -41.21
C VAL A 167 27.89 1.23 -42.42
N ASP A 168 28.27 2.00 -43.45
CA ASP A 168 27.66 1.87 -44.77
C ASP A 168 28.23 0.63 -45.48
N TRP A 169 27.43 -0.45 -45.49
CA TRP A 169 27.82 -1.72 -46.08
C TRP A 169 28.10 -1.65 -47.58
N GLN A 170 27.52 -0.70 -48.31
CA GLN A 170 27.75 -0.54 -49.74
C GLN A 170 29.10 0.12 -50.03
N ILE A 171 29.52 1.05 -49.17
CA ILE A 171 30.84 1.66 -49.24
C ILE A 171 31.88 0.63 -48.80
N ALA A 172 31.67 -0.05 -47.68
CA ALA A 172 32.57 -1.07 -47.15
C ALA A 172 32.87 -2.18 -48.18
N GLN A 173 31.85 -2.64 -48.91
CA GLN A 173 32.02 -3.65 -49.97
C GLN A 173 32.92 -3.19 -51.13
N LYS A 174 32.96 -1.89 -51.41
CA LYS A 174 33.75 -1.31 -52.51
C LYS A 174 35.17 -0.94 -52.08
N THR A 175 35.38 -0.67 -50.79
CA THR A 175 36.66 -0.17 -50.26
C THR A 175 37.54 -1.24 -49.63
N LEU A 176 36.94 -2.27 -49.01
CA LEU A 176 37.65 -3.37 -48.34
C LEU A 176 37.94 -4.52 -49.30
N ASP A 177 38.91 -5.36 -48.95
CA ASP A 177 39.09 -6.63 -49.64
C ASP A 177 37.96 -7.63 -49.31
N ASN A 178 37.82 -8.68 -50.11
CA ASN A 178 36.73 -9.65 -49.93
C ASN A 178 36.84 -10.44 -48.61
N ALA A 179 38.04 -10.71 -48.10
CA ALA A 179 38.24 -11.43 -46.85
C ALA A 179 37.92 -10.55 -45.63
N GLU A 180 38.39 -9.31 -45.63
CA GLU A 180 38.12 -8.28 -44.62
C GLU A 180 36.63 -7.93 -44.57
N PHE A 181 35.98 -7.79 -45.72
CA PHE A 181 34.54 -7.55 -45.79
C PHE A 181 33.72 -8.71 -45.21
N VAL A 182 34.10 -9.96 -45.52
CA VAL A 182 33.43 -11.14 -44.96
C VAL A 182 33.65 -11.19 -43.44
N ALA A 183 34.87 -10.98 -42.96
CA ALA A 183 35.17 -10.95 -41.53
C ALA A 183 34.36 -9.87 -40.79
N LEU A 184 34.33 -8.65 -41.32
CA LEU A 184 33.56 -7.53 -40.75
C LEU A 184 32.06 -7.85 -40.70
N ARG A 185 31.51 -8.42 -41.77
CA ARG A 185 30.10 -8.82 -41.82
C ARG A 185 29.78 -9.92 -40.82
N THR A 186 30.66 -10.92 -40.68
CA THR A 186 30.45 -11.99 -39.70
C THR A 186 30.50 -11.48 -38.27
N GLU A 187 31.40 -10.55 -37.96
CA GLU A 187 31.48 -9.95 -36.64
C GLU A 187 30.26 -9.06 -36.34
N ALA A 188 29.82 -8.25 -37.30
CA ALA A 188 28.63 -7.42 -37.17
C ALA A 188 27.36 -8.25 -36.99
N LEU A 189 27.24 -9.37 -37.70
CA LEU A 189 26.11 -10.29 -37.56
C LEU A 189 26.10 -10.95 -36.17
N ALA A 190 27.26 -11.42 -35.69
CA ALA A 190 27.36 -11.97 -34.34
C ALA A 190 27.01 -10.94 -33.25
N ALA A 191 27.52 -9.70 -33.39
CA ALA A 191 27.20 -8.62 -32.46
C ALA A 191 25.71 -8.23 -32.49
N TYR A 192 25.07 -8.29 -33.67
CA TYR A 192 23.63 -8.05 -33.81
C TYR A 192 22.81 -9.16 -33.16
N GLU A 193 23.15 -10.43 -33.39
CA GLU A 193 22.49 -11.59 -32.78
C GLU A 193 22.59 -11.54 -31.25
N ASP A 194 23.76 -11.17 -30.70
CA ASP A 194 23.96 -10.97 -29.26
C ASP A 194 22.99 -9.91 -28.69
N VAL A 195 22.84 -8.77 -29.37
CA VAL A 195 21.92 -7.71 -28.95
C VAL A 195 20.47 -8.18 -29.03
N GLN A 196 20.07 -8.84 -30.12
CA GLN A 196 18.71 -9.34 -30.28
C GLN A 196 18.37 -10.36 -29.19
N PHE A 197 19.25 -11.35 -28.97
CA PHE A 197 19.07 -12.35 -27.93
C PHE A 197 18.92 -11.70 -26.55
N LEU A 198 19.84 -10.83 -26.15
CA LEU A 198 19.79 -10.17 -24.84
C LEU A 198 18.60 -9.24 -24.68
N THR A 199 18.15 -8.59 -25.75
CA THR A 199 16.95 -7.75 -25.71
C THR A 199 15.73 -8.61 -25.45
N THR A 200 15.54 -9.70 -26.21
CA THR A 200 14.39 -10.60 -26.04
C THR A 200 14.36 -11.25 -24.66
N GLU A 201 15.50 -11.66 -24.13
CA GLU A 201 15.60 -12.24 -22.79
C GLU A 201 15.30 -11.22 -21.70
N THR A 202 15.84 -10.01 -21.81
CA THR A 202 15.60 -8.93 -20.83
C THR A 202 14.13 -8.50 -20.84
N GLU A 203 13.50 -8.41 -22.02
CA GLU A 203 12.07 -8.12 -22.14
C GLU A 203 11.19 -9.23 -21.57
N ALA A 204 11.54 -10.50 -21.79
CA ALA A 204 10.83 -11.64 -21.22
C ALA A 204 10.88 -11.60 -19.68
N VAL A 205 12.05 -11.33 -19.10
CA VAL A 205 12.22 -11.17 -17.65
C VAL A 205 11.43 -9.98 -17.14
N ALA A 206 11.47 -8.83 -17.81
CA ALA A 206 10.71 -7.66 -17.43
C ALA A 206 9.19 -7.93 -17.43
N LYS A 207 8.68 -8.68 -18.42
CA LYS A 207 7.28 -9.10 -18.49
C LYS A 207 6.90 -9.97 -17.29
N VAL A 208 7.71 -10.97 -16.94
CA VAL A 208 7.45 -11.84 -15.78
C VAL A 208 7.43 -11.03 -14.48
N VAL A 209 8.44 -10.19 -14.25
CA VAL A 209 8.52 -9.35 -13.04
C VAL A 209 7.32 -8.40 -12.96
N SER A 210 6.95 -7.74 -14.06
CA SER A 210 5.78 -6.85 -14.07
C SER A 210 4.47 -7.60 -13.79
N ALA A 211 4.33 -8.82 -14.29
CA ALA A 211 3.15 -9.66 -14.04
C ALA A 211 3.08 -10.07 -12.57
N GLU A 212 4.18 -10.51 -11.97
CA GLU A 212 4.24 -10.83 -10.54
C GLU A 212 3.91 -9.61 -9.66
N GLU A 213 4.45 -8.44 -9.99
CA GLU A 213 4.13 -7.19 -9.29
C GLU A 213 2.63 -6.84 -9.42
N THR A 214 2.02 -7.03 -10.59
CA THR A 214 0.58 -6.78 -10.77
C THR A 214 -0.27 -7.71 -9.93
N VAL A 215 0.09 -9.00 -9.85
CA VAL A 215 -0.64 -9.99 -9.02
C VAL A 215 -0.48 -9.68 -7.54
N ALA A 216 0.75 -9.40 -7.08
CA ALA A 216 1.00 -9.00 -5.69
C ALA A 216 0.26 -7.70 -5.32
N ARG A 217 0.22 -6.74 -6.25
CA ARG A 217 -0.51 -5.48 -6.11
C ARG A 217 -2.02 -5.71 -6.00
N GLN A 218 -2.58 -6.56 -6.85
CA GLN A 218 -4.01 -6.91 -6.80
C GLN A 218 -4.36 -7.63 -5.48
N ALA A 219 -3.52 -8.55 -5.02
CA ALA A 219 -3.69 -9.20 -3.72
C ALA A 219 -3.70 -8.17 -2.58
N ALA A 220 -2.73 -7.25 -2.56
CA ALA A 220 -2.67 -6.17 -1.57
C ALA A 220 -3.90 -5.26 -1.63
N VAL A 221 -4.40 -4.94 -2.82
CA VAL A 221 -5.65 -4.18 -3.01
C VAL A 221 -6.84 -4.92 -2.39
N THR A 222 -6.99 -6.22 -2.65
CA THR A 222 -8.11 -7.00 -2.11
C THR A 222 -8.08 -7.09 -0.57
N GLU A 223 -6.90 -7.28 0.01
CA GLU A 223 -6.72 -7.26 1.47
C GLU A 223 -7.07 -5.88 2.05
N SER A 224 -6.63 -4.82 1.37
CA SER A 224 -6.90 -3.44 1.78
C SER A 224 -8.38 -3.12 1.78
N ILE A 225 -9.12 -3.54 0.75
CA ILE A 225 -10.59 -3.39 0.69
C ILE A 225 -11.25 -4.15 1.85
N ALA A 226 -10.81 -5.37 2.15
CA ALA A 226 -11.38 -6.16 3.25
C ALA A 226 -11.19 -5.46 4.62
N VAL A 227 -10.01 -4.89 4.87
CA VAL A 227 -9.73 -4.12 6.09
C VAL A 227 -10.55 -2.82 6.14
N LEU A 228 -10.64 -2.08 5.03
CA LEU A 228 -11.36 -0.82 4.96
C LEU A 228 -12.88 -1.00 5.16
N THR A 229 -13.45 -2.07 4.59
CA THR A 229 -14.87 -2.40 4.74
C THR A 229 -15.21 -2.74 6.19
N LYS A 230 -14.29 -3.38 6.92
CA LYS A 230 -14.46 -3.69 8.35
C LYS A 230 -14.37 -2.44 9.24
N ASP A 231 -13.42 -1.56 8.95
CA ASP A 231 -13.09 -0.41 9.82
C ASP A 231 -13.93 0.84 9.52
N ILE A 232 -14.43 1.01 8.29
CA ILE A 232 -15.20 2.17 7.84
C ILE A 232 -16.61 1.72 7.44
N PRO A 233 -17.64 2.00 8.28
CA PRO A 233 -19.02 1.72 7.92
C PRO A 233 -19.45 2.49 6.66
N GLY A 234 -20.01 1.79 5.68
CA GLY A 234 -20.44 2.38 4.41
C GLY A 234 -19.30 2.71 3.45
N TRP A 235 -18.22 1.93 3.49
CA TRP A 235 -17.15 2.00 2.48
C TRP A 235 -17.70 1.72 1.08
N ASP A 236 -17.53 2.66 0.16
CA ASP A 236 -17.92 2.53 -1.24
C ASP A 236 -16.94 3.28 -2.17
N SER A 237 -17.10 3.07 -3.48
CA SER A 237 -16.31 3.75 -4.51
C SER A 237 -16.46 5.28 -4.45
N GLU A 238 -17.64 5.80 -4.10
CA GLU A 238 -17.84 7.25 -3.98
C GLU A 238 -17.08 7.86 -2.81
N LEU A 239 -17.01 7.16 -1.67
CA LEU A 239 -16.25 7.57 -0.50
C LEU A 239 -14.77 7.56 -0.81
N TYR A 240 -14.30 6.54 -1.53
CA TYR A 240 -12.92 6.49 -2.03
C TYR A 240 -12.62 7.70 -2.95
N ASP A 241 -13.50 8.01 -3.90
CA ASP A 241 -13.37 9.20 -4.76
C ASP A 241 -13.36 10.51 -3.97
N LYS A 242 -14.19 10.61 -2.92
CA LYS A 242 -14.23 11.78 -2.02
C LYS A 242 -12.91 11.90 -1.24
N ILE A 243 -12.38 10.79 -0.73
CA ILE A 243 -11.09 10.71 -0.04
C ILE A 243 -9.97 11.12 -1.00
N ARG A 244 -9.98 10.64 -2.24
CA ARG A 244 -9.01 10.99 -3.29
C ARG A 244 -9.04 12.49 -3.60
N LYS A 245 -10.22 13.05 -3.84
CA LYS A 245 -10.40 14.49 -4.10
C LYS A 245 -9.93 15.34 -2.93
N TYR A 246 -10.20 14.91 -1.70
CA TYR A 246 -9.72 15.59 -0.49
C TYR A 246 -8.18 15.53 -0.39
N ALA A 247 -7.56 14.38 -0.65
CA ALA A 247 -6.10 14.24 -0.64
C ALA A 247 -5.42 15.14 -1.68
N VAL A 248 -5.95 15.19 -2.91
CA VAL A 248 -5.45 16.07 -3.96
C VAL A 248 -5.65 17.55 -3.59
N ALA A 249 -6.79 17.92 -3.02
CA ALA A 249 -7.03 19.26 -2.51
C ALA A 249 -6.10 19.64 -1.34
N GLY A 250 -5.68 18.65 -0.54
CA GLY A 250 -4.69 18.78 0.52
C GLY A 250 -3.24 18.93 0.03
N GLY A 251 -3.01 18.87 -1.28
CA GLY A 251 -1.69 19.08 -1.90
C GLY A 251 -0.93 17.79 -2.24
N LEU A 252 -1.55 16.60 -2.09
CA LEU A 252 -0.94 15.37 -2.60
C LEU A 252 -1.01 15.33 -4.12
N ASN A 253 0.04 14.80 -4.75
CA ASN A 253 0.06 14.58 -6.19
C ASN A 253 -1.02 13.54 -6.56
N PRO A 254 -1.89 13.80 -7.56
CA PRO A 254 -2.90 12.85 -8.01
C PRO A 254 -2.34 11.44 -8.26
N LYS A 255 -1.21 11.33 -8.95
CA LYS A 255 -0.54 10.04 -9.21
C LYS A 255 -0.10 9.34 -7.94
N ALA A 256 0.35 10.09 -6.94
CA ALA A 256 0.74 9.50 -5.67
C ALA A 256 -0.48 8.92 -4.96
N VAL A 257 -1.61 9.63 -4.95
CA VAL A 257 -2.84 9.18 -4.29
C VAL A 257 -3.39 7.90 -4.93
N ASP A 258 -3.34 7.80 -6.26
CA ASP A 258 -3.80 6.62 -7.00
C ASP A 258 -2.96 5.36 -6.72
N SER A 259 -1.69 5.54 -6.38
CA SER A 259 -0.79 4.44 -6.00
C SER A 259 -0.93 3.99 -4.54
N ILE A 260 -1.73 4.69 -3.72
CA ILE A 260 -1.90 4.33 -2.31
C ILE A 260 -2.82 3.13 -2.19
N ILE A 261 -2.22 1.98 -1.88
CA ILE A 261 -2.93 0.74 -1.61
C ILE A 261 -3.08 0.50 -0.10
N ASP A 262 -2.16 1.00 0.73
CA ASP A 262 -2.15 0.76 2.18
C ASP A 262 -3.45 1.23 2.86
N PRO A 263 -4.19 0.31 3.53
CA PRO A 263 -5.45 0.63 4.18
C PRO A 263 -5.29 1.64 5.32
N ASN A 264 -4.13 1.69 5.99
CA ASN A 264 -3.90 2.63 7.08
C ASN A 264 -3.81 4.07 6.58
N VAL A 265 -3.12 4.28 5.45
CA VAL A 265 -3.01 5.61 4.83
C VAL A 265 -4.39 6.11 4.42
N ILE A 266 -5.17 5.27 3.76
CA ILE A 266 -6.54 5.59 3.37
C ILE A 266 -7.41 5.92 4.59
N LYS A 267 -7.29 5.16 5.69
CA LYS A 267 -7.97 5.45 6.96
C LYS A 267 -7.57 6.81 7.53
N PHE A 268 -6.29 7.17 7.50
CA PHE A 268 -5.83 8.48 8.00
C PHE A 268 -6.39 9.64 7.17
N ILE A 269 -6.40 9.50 5.84
CA ILE A 269 -6.97 10.53 4.95
C ILE A 269 -8.47 10.68 5.24
N ASN A 270 -9.22 9.57 5.33
CA ASN A 270 -10.65 9.64 5.67
C ASN A 270 -10.90 10.30 7.04
N LYS A 271 -10.11 9.95 8.06
CA LYS A 271 -10.21 10.57 9.39
C LYS A 271 -9.94 12.08 9.34
N SER A 272 -8.95 12.52 8.55
CA SER A 272 -8.67 13.96 8.38
C SER A 272 -9.80 14.69 7.67
N MET A 273 -10.38 14.10 6.62
CA MET A 273 -11.55 14.65 5.92
C MET A 273 -12.75 14.82 6.88
N LEU A 274 -13.04 13.79 7.70
CA LEU A 274 -14.12 13.84 8.69
C LEU A 274 -13.84 14.87 9.79
N TYR A 275 -12.59 15.02 10.21
CA TYR A 275 -12.18 16.01 11.21
C TYR A 275 -12.42 17.43 10.71
N ASP A 276 -12.01 17.75 9.48
CA ASP A 276 -12.22 19.08 8.91
C ASP A 276 -13.70 19.36 8.69
N ALA A 277 -14.47 18.38 8.24
CA ALA A 277 -15.92 18.49 8.13
C ALA A 277 -16.58 18.73 9.49
N ALA A 278 -16.14 18.03 10.55
CA ALA A 278 -16.63 18.23 11.90
C ALA A 278 -16.26 19.62 12.46
N LYS A 279 -15.04 20.08 12.19
CA LYS A 279 -14.58 21.43 12.56
C LYS A 279 -15.40 22.51 11.88
N ALA A 280 -15.66 22.39 10.58
CA ALA A 280 -16.51 23.33 9.83
C ALA A 280 -17.95 23.38 10.40
N LYS A 281 -18.54 22.21 10.71
CA LYS A 281 -19.87 22.11 11.34
C LYS A 281 -19.89 22.69 12.77
N ALA A 282 -18.80 22.55 13.52
CA ALA A 282 -18.71 23.12 14.86
C ALA A 282 -18.59 24.65 14.84
N VAL A 283 -17.87 25.22 13.87
CA VAL A 283 -17.80 26.68 13.68
C VAL A 283 -19.18 27.25 13.31
N SER A 284 -19.91 26.61 12.38
CA SER A 284 -21.25 27.08 11.99
C SER A 284 -22.29 26.99 13.12
N LYS A 285 -22.17 26.00 14.02
CA LYS A 285 -23.05 25.89 15.20
C LYS A 285 -22.75 26.95 16.27
N LYS A 286 -21.51 27.45 16.38
CA LYS A 286 -21.16 28.56 17.30
C LYS A 286 -21.63 29.92 16.77
N THR A 287 -21.80 30.09 15.46
CA THR A 287 -22.39 31.30 14.86
C THR A 287 -23.92 31.29 14.84
N ALA A 288 -24.55 30.12 15.01
CA ALA A 288 -25.98 30.01 15.30
C ALA A 288 -26.25 30.37 16.78
N VAL A 289 -25.91 31.60 17.15
CA VAL A 289 -26.53 32.25 18.32
C VAL A 289 -28.00 32.34 17.97
N SER A 290 -28.79 31.44 18.56
CA SER A 290 -30.24 31.59 18.73
C SER A 290 -30.54 33.08 18.88
N PRO A 291 -31.39 33.70 18.03
CA PRO A 291 -31.74 35.10 18.20
C PRO A 291 -32.25 35.21 19.63
N GLY A 292 -31.41 35.81 20.47
CA GLY A 292 -31.58 35.80 21.91
C GLY A 292 -33.01 36.22 22.18
N ARG A 293 -33.78 35.35 22.82
CA ARG A 293 -35.18 35.64 23.18
C ARG A 293 -35.15 37.01 23.80
N VAL A 294 -35.65 38.01 23.08
CA VAL A 294 -35.56 39.41 23.49
C VAL A 294 -36.45 39.51 24.71
N LEU A 295 -35.87 39.30 25.88
CA LEU A 295 -36.49 39.64 27.14
C LEU A 295 -36.69 41.15 27.04
N LYS A 296 -37.95 41.55 26.82
CA LYS A 296 -38.39 42.94 26.90
C LYS A 296 -37.66 43.58 28.09
N PRO A 297 -36.81 44.60 27.88
CA PRO A 297 -36.23 45.29 29.00
C PRO A 297 -37.38 45.93 29.76
N ALA A 298 -37.66 45.40 30.96
CA ALA A 298 -38.37 46.15 31.97
C ALA A 298 -37.54 47.41 32.21
N ASN A 299 -38.12 48.56 31.85
CA ASN A 299 -37.51 49.87 32.05
C ASN A 299 -37.25 50.08 33.56
N LYS A 300 -36.04 49.72 34.00
CA LYS A 300 -35.40 50.39 35.13
C LYS A 300 -34.54 51.50 34.55
N ALA A 301 -35.04 52.72 34.73
CA ALA A 301 -34.28 53.93 34.56
C ALA A 301 -33.05 53.92 35.48
N ALA A 302 -31.87 54.15 34.90
CA ALA A 302 -30.79 54.99 35.46
C ALA A 302 -29.57 54.93 34.52
N GLY A 303 -29.12 56.09 34.03
CA GLY A 303 -27.69 56.28 33.78
C GLY A 303 -27.19 56.56 32.37
N LEU A 304 -27.89 57.32 31.50
CA LEU A 304 -27.28 57.95 30.31
C LEU A 304 -28.02 59.25 29.94
N ILE A 305 -27.90 60.32 30.75
CA ILE A 305 -28.63 61.59 30.55
C ILE A 305 -27.77 62.72 29.92
N GLY A 306 -26.45 62.55 29.77
CA GLY A 306 -25.59 63.66 29.30
C GLY A 306 -25.56 63.91 27.78
N LYS A 307 -25.49 62.87 26.95
CA LYS A 307 -25.19 63.04 25.49
C LYS A 307 -26.42 63.03 24.57
N THR A 308 -27.56 62.53 25.04
CA THR A 308 -28.79 62.38 24.23
C THR A 308 -29.66 63.64 24.24
N SER A 309 -29.63 64.41 25.33
CA SER A 309 -30.37 65.67 25.48
C SER A 309 -29.81 66.77 24.57
N ALA A 310 -28.49 66.97 24.53
CA ALA A 310 -27.86 67.99 23.68
C ALA A 310 -28.16 67.81 22.18
N ASN A 311 -28.16 66.55 21.70
CA ASN A 311 -28.49 66.25 20.31
C ASN A 311 -29.97 66.45 19.97
N LYS A 312 -30.86 66.28 20.96
CA LYS A 312 -32.30 66.50 20.80
C LYS A 312 -32.60 68.00 20.70
N GLU A 313 -32.03 68.81 21.58
CA GLU A 313 -32.25 70.26 21.58
C GLU A 313 -31.60 70.93 20.36
N MET A 314 -30.43 70.44 19.90
CA MET A 314 -29.83 70.93 18.66
C MET A 314 -30.68 70.59 17.41
N LYS A 315 -31.43 69.47 17.41
CA LYS A 315 -32.39 69.16 16.34
C LYS A 315 -33.63 70.02 16.42
N ALA A 316 -34.13 70.32 17.61
CA ALA A 316 -35.26 71.23 17.80
C ALA A 316 -34.92 72.62 17.26
N LEU A 317 -33.75 73.16 17.61
CA LEU A 317 -33.24 74.43 17.07
C LEU A 317 -33.14 74.42 15.53
N LYS A 318 -32.61 73.35 14.93
CA LYS A 318 -32.51 73.24 13.46
C LYS A 318 -33.87 73.25 12.77
N ASN A 319 -34.91 72.81 13.45
CA ASN A 319 -36.26 72.70 12.88
C ASN A 319 -37.10 73.95 13.13
N SER A 320 -37.01 74.56 14.31
CA SER A 320 -37.85 75.71 14.69
C SER A 320 -37.16 77.06 14.47
N GLY A 321 -35.83 77.11 14.54
CA GLY A 321 -35.04 78.34 14.45
C GLY A 321 -35.35 79.37 15.55
N SER A 322 -36.06 78.98 16.61
CA SER A 322 -36.53 79.91 17.64
C SER A 322 -35.40 80.33 18.58
N THR A 323 -35.50 81.53 19.14
CA THR A 323 -34.53 82.04 20.12
C THR A 323 -34.55 81.24 21.43
N GLU A 324 -35.70 80.64 21.75
CA GLU A 324 -35.90 79.86 22.97
C GLU A 324 -35.28 78.46 22.85
N ASP A 325 -35.39 77.83 21.68
CA ASP A 325 -34.71 76.57 21.38
C ASP A 325 -33.19 76.75 21.25
N ALA A 326 -32.73 77.94 20.82
CA ALA A 326 -31.32 78.27 20.79
C ALA A 326 -30.73 78.34 22.21
N ALA A 327 -31.47 78.94 23.15
CA ALA A 327 -31.08 78.98 24.56
C ALA A 327 -31.06 77.58 25.20
N ASN A 328 -32.07 76.76 24.92
CA ASN A 328 -32.13 75.39 25.43
C ASN A 328 -31.00 74.51 24.88
N ALA A 329 -30.69 74.63 23.59
CA ALA A 329 -29.58 73.91 22.98
C ALA A 329 -28.21 74.35 23.54
N PHE A 330 -28.05 75.64 23.83
CA PHE A 330 -26.84 76.18 24.46
C PHE A 330 -26.65 75.66 25.90
N LEU A 331 -27.71 75.69 26.71
CA LEU A 331 -27.68 75.17 28.09
C LEU A 331 -27.43 73.65 28.13
N ALA A 332 -28.03 72.90 27.22
CA ALA A 332 -27.83 71.46 27.11
C ALA A 332 -26.39 71.11 26.69
N GLY A 333 -25.78 71.90 25.81
CA GLY A 333 -24.36 71.75 25.45
C GLY A 333 -23.42 72.01 26.62
N TRP A 334 -23.75 72.99 27.48
CA TRP A 334 -22.94 73.32 28.66
C TRP A 334 -23.04 72.26 29.76
N ALA A 335 -24.21 71.65 29.94
CA ALA A 335 -24.41 70.55 30.89
C ALA A 335 -23.65 69.27 30.47
N ALA A 336 -23.53 69.00 29.16
CA ALA A 336 -22.82 67.83 28.64
C ALA A 336 -21.28 67.93 28.75
N GLN A 337 -20.75 69.11 29.07
CA GLN A 337 -19.30 69.39 29.13
C GLN A 337 -18.76 69.41 30.57
N ARG A 338 -19.63 69.24 31.58
CA ARG A 338 -19.29 69.21 33.03
C ARG A 338 -19.20 67.82 33.65
N ASP A 339 -19.38 66.76 32.85
CA ASP A 339 -19.08 65.35 33.17
C ASP A 339 -17.92 64.86 32.30
#